data_AF-A0A2M7UJP1-F1
#
_entry.id   AF-A0A2M7UJP1-F1
#
_cell.length_a   1.000
_cell.length_b   1.000
_cell.length_c   1.000
_cell.angle_alpha   90.00
_cell.angle_beta   90.00
_cell.angle_gamma   90.00
#
_symmetry.space_group_name_H-M   'P 1'
#
loop_
_entity.id
_entity.type
_entity.pdbx_description
1 polymer ?
#
loop_
_entity_poly.entity_id
_entity_poly.type
_entity_poly.pdbx_seq_one_letter_code
_entity_poly.pdbx_strand_id
1 'polypeptide(L)'
;MDFVIKNVLLIKGYGTPHEDRWQAHEARHATEADLHVAYPEDIPDFVDGCTPTVAAFREFITEVMERDGLEPDRTVVLAHSLGGNGWLRILQEKADTRQCLTIFLGTPRDNLTGVEKVNNFFPTPNIDLTGEERRRILVVGSNNDKVIHEHASILGQHLATAHLTIPGAGHFMPHVLHQNPTEMDLGKQWMQVRKLISKLHLQY
;
A
#
# COMPACT_ATOMS: atom_id res chain seq x y z
N MET A 1 -13.52 4.65 20.42
CA MET A 1 -13.15 3.23 20.61
C MET A 1 -11.67 3.16 20.31
N ASP A 2 -10.89 2.66 21.25
CA ASP A 2 -9.45 2.47 21.04
C ASP A 2 -9.27 1.32 20.06
N PHE A 3 -8.80 1.64 18.86
CA PHE A 3 -8.50 0.67 17.82
C PHE A 3 -7.21 -0.05 18.20
N VAL A 4 -7.29 -1.33 18.58
CA VAL A 4 -6.10 -2.11 18.97
C VAL A 4 -5.55 -2.82 17.75
N ILE A 5 -4.41 -2.35 17.25
CA ILE A 5 -3.67 -3.05 16.21
C ILE A 5 -3.04 -4.30 16.80
N LYS A 6 -3.20 -5.42 16.09
CA LYS A 6 -2.48 -6.68 16.37
C LYS A 6 -1.70 -7.18 15.15
N ASN A 7 -2.13 -6.79 13.96
CA ASN A 7 -1.64 -7.35 12.72
C ASN A 7 -1.19 -6.25 11.75
N VAL A 8 -0.18 -6.56 10.94
CA VAL A 8 0.29 -5.73 9.83
C VAL A 8 0.40 -6.58 8.58
N LEU A 9 -0.33 -6.20 7.54
CA LEU A 9 -0.21 -6.76 6.20
C LEU A 9 0.54 -5.76 5.31
N LEU A 10 1.70 -6.18 4.80
CA LEU A 10 2.52 -5.39 3.89
C LEU A 10 2.33 -5.92 2.47
N ILE A 11 1.90 -5.06 1.55
CA ILE A 11 1.67 -5.42 0.15
C ILE A 11 2.65 -4.64 -0.73
N LYS A 12 3.53 -5.36 -1.43
CA LYS A 12 4.51 -4.79 -2.36
C LYS A 12 3.86 -4.27 -3.66
N GLY A 13 4.56 -3.36 -4.33
CA GLY A 13 4.27 -2.99 -5.71
C GLY A 13 4.78 -4.04 -6.71
N TYR A 14 4.41 -3.86 -7.97
CA TYR A 14 4.94 -4.66 -9.09
C TYR A 14 6.38 -4.26 -9.42
N GLY A 15 7.24 -5.25 -9.66
CA GLY A 15 8.64 -5.05 -10.06
C GLY A 15 9.61 -5.92 -9.28
N THR A 16 10.91 -5.64 -9.45
CA THR A 16 11.98 -6.47 -8.89
C THR A 16 11.98 -6.44 -7.35
N PRO A 17 12.00 -7.61 -6.67
CA PRO A 17 12.21 -7.68 -5.22
C PRO A 17 13.54 -7.03 -4.81
N HIS A 18 13.58 -6.42 -3.63
CA HIS A 18 14.82 -5.86 -3.08
C HIS A 18 14.73 -5.76 -1.56
N GLU A 19 15.80 -6.13 -0.85
CA GLU A 19 15.83 -6.18 0.62
C GLU A 19 15.74 -4.80 1.28
N ASP A 20 16.33 -3.77 0.68
CA ASP A 20 16.24 -2.37 1.17
C ASP A 20 14.86 -1.72 0.99
N ARG A 21 13.85 -2.46 0.54
CA ARG A 21 12.49 -1.91 0.44
C ARG A 21 11.96 -1.55 1.82
N TRP A 22 11.24 -0.44 1.91
CA TRP A 22 10.72 0.07 3.18
C TRP A 22 9.81 -0.94 3.90
N GLN A 23 9.17 -1.86 3.17
CA GLN A 23 8.39 -2.95 3.74
C GLN A 23 9.23 -3.82 4.68
N ALA A 24 10.48 -4.12 4.36
CA ALA A 24 11.37 -4.89 5.25
C ALA A 24 11.72 -4.12 6.54
N HIS A 25 11.73 -2.78 6.48
CA HIS A 25 11.93 -1.93 7.65
C HIS A 25 10.64 -1.84 8.50
N GLU A 26 9.48 -1.70 7.86
CA GLU A 26 8.19 -1.72 8.57
C GLU A 26 7.91 -3.07 9.21
N ALA A 27 8.25 -4.18 8.53
CA ALA A 27 8.10 -5.52 9.07
C ALA A 27 8.87 -5.67 10.39
N ARG A 28 10.16 -5.31 10.38
CA ARG A 28 10.99 -5.32 11.60
C ARG A 28 10.42 -4.47 12.71
N HIS A 29 10.01 -3.23 12.38
CA HIS A 29 9.46 -2.32 13.37
C HIS A 29 8.13 -2.81 13.97
N ALA A 30 7.25 -3.38 13.15
CA ALA A 30 6.00 -3.99 13.61
C ALA A 30 6.26 -5.22 14.50
N THR A 31 7.23 -6.07 14.14
CA THR A 31 7.63 -7.21 14.97
C THR A 31 8.23 -6.75 16.31
N GLU A 32 9.06 -5.69 16.32
CA GLU A 32 9.59 -5.09 17.55
C GLU A 32 8.49 -4.53 18.46
N ALA A 33 7.34 -4.15 17.88
CA ALA A 33 6.14 -3.72 18.58
C ALA A 33 5.19 -4.87 18.98
N ASP A 34 5.65 -6.12 18.90
CA ASP A 34 4.87 -7.33 19.24
C ASP A 34 3.60 -7.51 18.38
N LEU A 35 3.67 -7.11 17.11
CA LEU A 35 2.60 -7.32 16.14
C LEU A 35 2.88 -8.55 15.26
N HIS A 36 1.80 -9.22 14.84
CA HIS A 36 1.88 -10.24 13.82
C HIS A 36 2.05 -9.59 12.44
N VAL A 37 3.08 -9.96 11.69
CA VAL A 37 3.40 -9.37 10.38
C VAL A 37 3.25 -10.40 9.28
N ALA A 38 2.41 -10.10 8.28
CA ALA A 38 2.35 -10.80 7.02
C ALA A 38 2.97 -9.92 5.92
N TYR A 39 4.06 -10.38 5.33
CA TYR A 39 4.69 -9.73 4.17
C TYR A 39 4.99 -10.77 3.08
N PRO A 40 3.99 -11.12 2.25
CA PRO A 40 4.22 -12.10 1.20
C PRO A 40 5.05 -11.50 0.06
N GLU A 41 6.25 -12.04 -0.13
CA GLU A 41 7.16 -11.61 -1.20
C GLU A 41 6.89 -12.32 -2.54
N ASP A 42 6.10 -13.39 -2.53
CA ASP A 42 5.83 -14.34 -3.61
C ASP A 42 4.44 -14.17 -4.25
N ILE A 43 3.84 -12.98 -4.13
CA ILE A 43 2.58 -12.64 -4.82
C ILE A 43 2.69 -13.03 -6.31
N PRO A 44 1.77 -13.86 -6.84
CA PRO A 44 1.84 -14.38 -8.21
C PRO A 44 2.03 -13.29 -9.26
N ASP A 45 3.02 -13.45 -10.13
CA ASP A 45 3.34 -12.57 -11.26
C ASP A 45 3.62 -11.08 -10.89
N PHE A 46 3.79 -10.76 -9.60
CA PHE A 46 4.22 -9.45 -9.11
C PHE A 46 5.75 -9.29 -9.17
N VAL A 47 6.30 -9.55 -10.35
CA VAL A 47 7.74 -9.42 -10.67
C VAL A 47 7.89 -8.88 -12.08
N ASP A 48 9.02 -8.23 -12.35
CA ASP A 48 9.23 -7.61 -13.65
C ASP A 48 9.21 -8.63 -14.80
N GLY A 49 8.67 -8.22 -15.94
CA GLY A 49 8.44 -9.09 -17.09
C GLY A 49 7.12 -9.88 -17.08
N CYS A 50 6.49 -10.09 -15.93
CA CYS A 50 5.23 -10.85 -15.83
C CYS A 50 3.96 -9.98 -16.05
N THR A 51 2.82 -10.65 -16.22
CA THR A 51 1.51 -10.01 -16.40
C THR A 51 0.59 -10.44 -15.26
N PRO A 52 0.61 -9.73 -14.11
CA PRO A 52 -0.23 -10.09 -12.98
C PRO A 52 -1.71 -9.89 -13.29
N THR A 53 -2.57 -10.64 -12.59
CA THR A 53 -4.02 -10.46 -12.66
C THR A 53 -4.58 -10.14 -11.29
N VAL A 54 -5.65 -9.34 -11.27
CA VAL A 54 -6.42 -9.03 -10.06
C VAL A 54 -6.98 -10.30 -9.43
N ALA A 55 -7.43 -11.25 -10.24
CA ALA A 55 -8.01 -12.51 -9.75
C ALA A 55 -6.99 -13.30 -8.92
N ALA A 56 -5.80 -13.56 -9.48
CA ALA A 56 -4.73 -14.29 -8.79
C ALA A 56 -4.20 -13.52 -7.58
N PHE A 57 -4.03 -12.19 -7.71
CA PHE A 57 -3.63 -11.35 -6.59
C PHE A 57 -4.62 -11.42 -5.42
N ARG A 58 -5.92 -11.30 -5.72
CA ARG A 58 -7.00 -11.30 -4.72
C ARG A 58 -7.08 -12.62 -3.99
N GLU A 59 -7.07 -13.72 -4.73
CA GLU A 59 -7.09 -15.08 -4.18
C GLU A 59 -5.92 -15.26 -3.21
N PHE A 60 -4.70 -14.97 -3.68
CA PHE A 60 -3.50 -15.07 -2.87
C PHE A 60 -3.52 -14.20 -1.61
N ILE A 61 -3.87 -12.92 -1.70
CA ILE A 61 -3.92 -12.04 -0.52
C ILE A 61 -5.02 -12.46 0.46
N THR A 62 -6.17 -12.93 -0.04
CA THR A 62 -7.25 -13.43 0.81
C THR A 62 -6.79 -14.68 1.57
N GLU A 63 -6.12 -15.62 0.89
CA GLU A 63 -5.55 -16.81 1.53
C GLU A 63 -4.50 -16.47 2.58
N VAL A 64 -3.65 -15.47 2.34
CA VAL A 64 -2.69 -14.96 3.33
C VAL A 64 -3.44 -14.45 4.57
N MET A 65 -4.47 -13.62 4.40
CA MET A 65 -5.26 -13.11 5.53
C MET A 65 -5.92 -14.23 6.34
N GLU A 66 -6.49 -15.23 5.66
CA GLU A 66 -7.17 -16.36 6.31
C GLU A 66 -6.17 -17.28 7.03
N ARG A 67 -5.09 -17.67 6.36
CA ARG A 67 -4.04 -18.55 6.91
C ARG A 67 -3.36 -17.93 8.12
N ASP A 68 -3.09 -16.62 8.07
CA ASP A 68 -2.35 -15.91 9.10
C ASP A 68 -3.30 -15.30 10.17
N GLY A 69 -4.61 -15.53 10.06
CA GLY A 69 -5.59 -15.07 11.05
C GLY A 69 -5.68 -13.55 11.18
N LEU A 70 -5.55 -12.82 10.06
CA LEU A 70 -5.51 -11.37 10.04
C LEU A 70 -6.92 -10.77 10.15
N GLU A 71 -7.43 -10.66 11.38
CA GLU A 71 -8.73 -10.04 11.69
C GLU A 71 -8.80 -8.59 11.15
N PRO A 72 -9.73 -8.24 10.25
CA PRO A 72 -9.75 -6.93 9.60
C PRO A 72 -9.79 -5.75 10.57
N ASP A 73 -10.59 -5.83 11.63
CA ASP A 73 -10.72 -4.79 12.66
C ASP A 73 -9.52 -4.70 13.64
N ARG A 74 -8.46 -5.46 13.39
CA ARG A 74 -7.18 -5.40 14.12
C ARG A 74 -5.97 -5.35 13.21
N THR A 75 -6.21 -5.19 11.91
CA THR A 75 -5.17 -5.24 10.87
C THR A 75 -4.92 -3.86 10.28
N VAL A 76 -3.64 -3.49 10.21
CA VAL A 76 -3.19 -2.40 9.34
C VAL A 76 -2.72 -2.99 8.02
N VAL A 77 -3.17 -2.43 6.91
CA VAL A 77 -2.71 -2.77 5.57
C VAL A 77 -1.90 -1.61 5.02
N LEU A 78 -0.62 -1.84 4.70
CA LEU A 78 0.21 -0.89 3.97
C LEU A 78 0.42 -1.43 2.55
N ALA A 79 -0.21 -0.80 1.57
CA ALA A 79 -0.21 -1.26 0.19
C ALA A 79 0.50 -0.28 -0.74
N HIS A 80 1.48 -0.76 -1.50
CA HIS A 80 2.33 0.05 -2.36
C HIS A 80 1.94 -0.08 -3.84
N SER A 81 1.83 1.05 -4.56
CA SER A 81 1.73 1.07 -6.02
C SER A 81 0.64 0.11 -6.53
N LEU A 82 0.96 -0.78 -7.47
CA LEU A 82 0.00 -1.74 -8.01
C LEU A 82 -0.67 -2.63 -6.94
N GLY A 83 0.04 -2.94 -5.85
CA GLY A 83 -0.51 -3.68 -4.72
C GLY A 83 -1.67 -2.94 -4.05
N GLY A 84 -1.63 -1.60 -4.05
CA GLY A 84 -2.75 -0.76 -3.62
C GLY A 84 -3.98 -0.90 -4.52
N ASN A 85 -3.81 -0.94 -5.84
CA ASN A 85 -4.93 -1.19 -6.76
C ASN A 85 -5.53 -2.59 -6.56
N GLY A 86 -4.68 -3.60 -6.29
CA GLY A 86 -5.14 -4.94 -5.93
C GLY A 86 -5.95 -4.93 -4.63
N TRP A 87 -5.49 -4.23 -3.61
CA TRP A 87 -6.23 -4.08 -2.34
C TRP A 87 -7.56 -3.34 -2.51
N LEU A 88 -7.63 -2.32 -3.38
CA LEU A 88 -8.90 -1.64 -3.70
C LEU A 88 -9.95 -2.61 -4.27
N ARG A 89 -9.54 -3.64 -5.02
CA ARG A 89 -10.45 -4.69 -5.51
C ARG A 89 -10.97 -5.57 -4.37
N ILE A 90 -10.11 -5.90 -3.41
CA ILE A 90 -10.51 -6.63 -2.21
C ILE A 90 -11.52 -5.80 -1.41
N LEU A 91 -11.26 -4.52 -1.15
CA LEU A 91 -12.19 -3.62 -0.46
C LEU A 91 -13.55 -3.48 -1.18
N GLN A 92 -13.55 -3.51 -2.51
CA GLN A 92 -14.77 -3.47 -3.31
C GLN A 92 -15.64 -4.71 -3.06
N GLU A 93 -15.04 -5.90 -3.08
CA GLU A 93 -15.76 -7.18 -3.08
C GLU A 93 -16.04 -7.74 -1.67
N LYS A 94 -15.15 -7.47 -0.70
CA LYS A 94 -15.21 -8.00 0.66
C LYS A 94 -15.40 -6.87 1.67
N ALA A 95 -16.65 -6.60 2.05
CA ALA A 95 -17.00 -5.44 2.88
C ALA A 95 -16.37 -5.45 4.28
N ASP A 96 -16.15 -6.63 4.86
CA ASP A 96 -15.46 -6.82 6.15
C ASP A 96 -14.02 -6.27 6.14
N THR A 97 -13.31 -6.40 5.00
CA THR A 97 -11.93 -5.87 4.86
C THR A 97 -11.85 -4.34 4.96
N ARG A 98 -12.97 -3.62 4.86
CA ARG A 98 -13.04 -2.16 5.05
C ARG A 98 -12.85 -1.73 6.50
N GLN A 99 -12.88 -2.68 7.45
CA GLN A 99 -12.53 -2.44 8.84
C GLN A 99 -11.01 -2.31 9.05
N CYS A 100 -10.19 -2.79 8.09
CA CYS A 100 -8.75 -2.59 8.11
C CYS A 100 -8.39 -1.10 8.12
N LEU A 101 -7.40 -0.75 8.91
CA LEU A 101 -6.73 0.54 8.77
C LEU A 101 -5.81 0.46 7.56
N THR A 102 -6.16 1.14 6.47
CA THR A 102 -5.50 1.00 5.17
C THR A 102 -4.71 2.25 4.82
N ILE A 103 -3.46 2.05 4.41
CA ILE A 103 -2.57 3.10 3.97
C ILE A 103 -2.09 2.75 2.56
N PHE A 104 -2.52 3.54 1.59
CA PHE A 104 -2.09 3.43 0.21
C PHE A 104 -0.85 4.29 0.02
N LEU A 105 0.30 3.68 -0.29
CA LEU A 105 1.53 4.41 -0.58
C LEU A 105 1.77 4.43 -2.08
N GLY A 106 1.85 5.62 -2.66
CA GLY A 106 2.03 5.84 -4.10
C GLY A 106 1.15 4.91 -4.90
N THR A 107 -0.16 4.87 -4.63
CA THR A 107 -1.12 4.04 -5.38
C THR A 107 -1.82 4.94 -6.41
N PRO A 108 -1.74 4.61 -7.72
CA PRO A 108 -2.37 5.41 -8.76
C PRO A 108 -3.86 5.11 -8.87
N ARG A 109 -4.67 6.11 -9.24
CA ARG A 109 -6.05 5.93 -9.65
C ARG A 109 -6.14 5.39 -11.07
N ASP A 110 -5.35 5.96 -11.98
CA ASP A 110 -5.37 5.64 -13.41
C ASP A 110 -4.02 5.06 -13.87
N ASN A 111 -4.05 4.16 -14.87
CA ASN A 111 -2.80 3.64 -15.45
C ASN A 111 -2.19 4.64 -16.43
N LEU A 112 -1.41 5.58 -15.89
CA LEU A 112 -0.61 6.53 -16.68
C LEU A 112 0.87 6.15 -16.76
N THR A 113 1.21 4.91 -16.35
CA THR A 113 2.60 4.43 -16.29
C THR A 113 3.16 4.01 -17.66
N GLY A 114 2.28 3.76 -18.64
CA GLY A 114 2.63 3.17 -19.94
C GLY A 114 2.88 1.66 -19.90
N VAL A 115 2.74 1.00 -18.75
CA VAL A 115 2.91 -0.45 -18.61
C VAL A 115 1.58 -1.16 -18.89
N GLU A 116 1.42 -1.74 -20.08
CA GLU A 116 0.18 -2.43 -20.46
C GLU A 116 -0.08 -3.71 -19.65
N LYS A 117 0.98 -4.37 -19.17
CA LYS A 117 0.90 -5.64 -18.42
C LYS A 117 0.09 -5.52 -17.13
N VAL A 118 -0.06 -4.32 -16.60
CA VAL A 118 -0.79 -4.08 -15.33
C VAL A 118 -2.21 -3.55 -15.56
N ASN A 119 -2.66 -3.42 -16.82
CA ASN A 119 -3.99 -2.89 -17.15
C ASN A 119 -5.14 -3.64 -16.47
N ASN A 120 -4.95 -4.92 -16.13
CA ASN A 120 -5.97 -5.72 -15.44
C ASN A 120 -6.38 -5.15 -14.05
N PHE A 121 -5.53 -4.33 -13.44
CA PHE A 121 -5.81 -3.69 -12.15
C PHE A 121 -6.66 -2.41 -12.29
N PHE A 122 -6.83 -1.89 -13.50
CA PHE A 122 -7.50 -0.63 -13.79
C PHE A 122 -8.80 -0.85 -14.59
N PRO A 123 -9.74 0.11 -14.57
CA PRO A 123 -9.75 1.36 -13.79
C PRO A 123 -9.94 1.10 -12.30
N THR A 124 -9.48 2.01 -11.44
CA THR A 124 -9.73 1.93 -10.00
C THR A 124 -11.24 1.80 -9.71
N PRO A 125 -11.67 0.84 -8.86
CA PRO A 125 -13.09 0.62 -8.60
C PRO A 125 -13.76 1.81 -7.91
N ASN A 126 -15.07 1.92 -8.10
CA ASN A 126 -15.93 2.74 -7.26
C ASN A 126 -16.32 1.91 -6.02
N ILE A 127 -16.02 2.42 -4.84
CA ILE A 127 -16.31 1.77 -3.57
C ILE A 127 -17.19 2.72 -2.75
N ASP A 128 -18.40 2.26 -2.40
CA ASP A 128 -19.28 3.02 -1.52
C ASP A 128 -18.87 2.81 -0.07
N LEU A 129 -17.99 3.70 0.40
CA LEU A 129 -17.49 3.72 1.78
C LEU A 129 -18.38 4.60 2.63
N THR A 130 -18.76 4.12 3.80
CA THR A 130 -19.36 4.89 4.90
C THR A 130 -18.37 5.92 5.44
N GLY A 131 -18.86 6.91 6.19
CA GLY A 131 -18.01 7.91 6.82
C GLY A 131 -16.99 7.33 7.81
N GLU A 132 -17.27 6.17 8.42
CA GLU A 132 -16.33 5.48 9.31
C GLU A 132 -15.24 4.76 8.53
N GLU A 133 -15.59 4.00 7.50
CA GLU A 133 -14.63 3.30 6.65
C GLU A 133 -13.68 4.31 5.97
N ARG A 134 -14.19 5.48 5.54
CA ARG A 134 -13.34 6.55 4.98
C ARG A 134 -12.28 7.04 5.95
N ARG A 135 -12.57 7.08 7.26
CA ARG A 135 -11.60 7.51 8.29
C ARG A 135 -10.49 6.49 8.51
N ARG A 136 -10.72 5.22 8.13
CA ARG A 136 -9.74 4.13 8.22
C ARG A 136 -8.76 4.10 7.05
N ILE A 137 -8.96 4.95 6.03
CA ILE A 137 -8.14 4.95 4.83
C ILE A 137 -7.34 6.25 4.74
N LEU A 138 -6.04 6.12 4.46
CA LEU A 138 -5.16 7.23 4.15
C LEU A 138 -4.46 6.97 2.81
N VAL A 139 -4.52 7.96 1.91
CA VAL A 139 -3.75 7.94 0.66
C VAL A 139 -2.49 8.77 0.82
N VAL A 140 -1.33 8.15 0.66
CA VAL A 140 -0.01 8.79 0.78
C VAL A 140 0.66 8.78 -0.59
N GLY A 141 1.12 9.94 -1.06
CA GLY A 141 1.89 10.05 -2.30
C GLY A 141 3.08 10.98 -2.16
N SER A 142 3.85 11.13 -3.24
CA SER A 142 4.99 12.05 -3.27
C SER A 142 4.78 13.19 -4.27
N ASN A 143 5.42 14.33 -4.04
CA ASN A 143 5.38 15.47 -4.94
C ASN A 143 6.41 15.38 -6.08
N ASN A 144 7.29 14.39 -6.08
CA ASN A 144 8.30 14.15 -7.11
C ASN A 144 8.29 12.72 -7.66
N ASP A 145 7.20 11.97 -7.51
CA ASP A 145 7.02 10.64 -8.11
C ASP A 145 7.05 10.76 -9.65
N LYS A 146 7.85 9.90 -10.30
CA LYS A 146 8.04 9.85 -11.76
C LYS A 146 7.34 8.67 -12.43
N VAL A 147 6.86 7.71 -11.64
CA VAL A 147 6.07 6.58 -12.12
C VAL A 147 4.59 6.95 -12.06
N ILE A 148 4.19 7.61 -10.98
CA ILE A 148 2.82 8.07 -10.77
C ILE A 148 2.79 9.58 -10.90
N HIS A 149 2.19 10.04 -12.00
CA HIS A 149 2.13 11.46 -12.33
C HIS A 149 0.97 12.20 -11.66
N GLU A 150 0.06 11.48 -11.01
CA GLU A 150 -1.05 12.08 -10.26
C GLU A 150 -0.67 12.39 -8.81
N HIS A 151 -1.32 13.41 -8.26
CA HIS A 151 -1.22 13.71 -6.83
C HIS A 151 -2.06 12.72 -6.01
N ALA A 152 -1.63 12.42 -4.79
CA ALA A 152 -2.38 11.58 -3.84
C ALA A 152 -3.83 12.07 -3.60
N SER A 153 -4.08 13.37 -3.76
CA SER A 153 -5.41 13.95 -3.67
C SER A 153 -6.39 13.41 -4.71
N ILE A 154 -5.93 12.92 -5.87
CA ILE A 154 -6.78 12.40 -6.94
C ILE A 154 -7.46 11.10 -6.48
N LEU A 155 -6.69 10.12 -6.01
CA LEU A 155 -7.25 8.91 -5.41
C LEU A 155 -7.98 9.21 -4.09
N GLY A 156 -7.45 10.11 -3.26
CA GLY A 156 -8.10 10.54 -2.02
C GLY A 156 -9.51 11.11 -2.24
N GLN A 157 -9.69 11.97 -3.24
CA GLN A 157 -10.99 12.53 -3.64
C GLN A 157 -11.91 11.46 -4.21
N HIS A 158 -11.39 10.56 -5.05
CA HIS A 158 -12.16 9.44 -5.61
C HIS A 158 -12.76 8.55 -4.52
N LEU A 159 -12.03 8.31 -3.43
CA LEU A 159 -12.48 7.52 -2.28
C LEU A 159 -13.19 8.35 -1.19
N ALA A 160 -13.17 9.69 -1.31
CA ALA A 160 -13.57 10.64 -0.27
C ALA A 160 -12.84 10.41 1.08
N THR A 161 -11.52 10.18 1.03
CA THR A 161 -10.64 9.87 2.17
C THR A 161 -9.57 10.94 2.39
N ALA A 162 -8.89 10.87 3.53
CA ALA A 162 -7.74 11.75 3.80
C ALA A 162 -6.56 11.40 2.87
N HIS A 163 -5.75 12.41 2.56
CA HIS A 163 -4.51 12.20 1.81
C HIS A 163 -3.35 13.00 2.39
N LEU A 164 -2.14 12.51 2.17
CA LEU A 164 -0.88 13.10 2.63
C LEU A 164 0.12 13.10 1.48
N THR A 165 0.79 14.22 1.25
CA THR A 165 1.91 14.31 0.29
C THR A 165 3.22 14.39 1.04
N ILE A 166 4.15 13.48 0.75
CA ILE A 166 5.49 13.42 1.32
C ILE A 166 6.48 14.09 0.34
N PRO A 167 7.11 15.21 0.72
CA PRO A 167 8.08 15.87 -0.14
C PRO A 167 9.28 14.98 -0.44
N GLY A 168 9.63 14.79 -1.71
CA GLY A 168 10.88 14.13 -2.10
C GLY A 168 10.90 12.60 -2.02
N ALA A 169 9.82 11.95 -1.60
CA ALA A 169 9.74 10.50 -1.44
C ALA A 169 9.82 9.67 -2.75
N GLY A 170 9.79 10.30 -3.93
CA GLY A 170 9.84 9.62 -5.21
C GLY A 170 8.72 8.59 -5.34
N HIS A 171 9.00 7.43 -5.94
CA HIS A 171 8.03 6.33 -6.01
C HIS A 171 8.05 5.42 -4.75
N PHE A 172 8.53 5.93 -3.61
CA PHE A 172 8.70 5.19 -2.36
C PHE A 172 9.61 3.97 -2.51
N MET A 173 10.76 4.16 -3.18
CA MET A 173 11.75 3.12 -3.47
C MET A 173 13.07 3.39 -2.74
N PRO A 174 13.87 2.35 -2.42
CA PRO A 174 15.25 2.55 -1.96
C PRO A 174 16.14 3.10 -3.07
N HIS A 175 17.27 3.71 -2.69
CA HIS A 175 18.16 4.41 -3.64
C HIS A 175 18.65 3.55 -4.80
N VAL A 176 18.94 2.28 -4.53
CA VAL A 176 19.37 1.29 -5.53
C VAL A 176 18.33 1.06 -6.64
N LEU A 177 17.07 1.41 -6.40
CA LEU A 177 15.97 1.31 -7.37
C LEU A 177 15.50 2.69 -7.87
N HIS A 178 16.18 3.78 -7.51
CA HIS A 178 15.84 5.11 -7.99
C HIS A 178 16.17 5.25 -9.46
N GLN A 179 15.36 6.05 -10.15
CA GLN A 179 15.68 6.56 -11.48
C GLN A 179 16.38 7.94 -11.40
N ASN A 180 16.43 8.55 -10.20
CA ASN A 180 17.04 9.86 -9.96
C ASN A 180 17.70 9.94 -8.56
N PRO A 181 18.96 10.37 -8.44
CA PRO A 181 19.67 10.44 -7.17
C PRO A 181 19.12 11.48 -6.16
N THR A 182 18.20 12.36 -6.55
CA THR A 182 17.60 13.37 -5.65
C THR A 182 16.39 12.86 -4.86
N GLU A 183 15.92 11.66 -5.12
CA GLU A 183 14.81 11.03 -4.37
C GLU A 183 15.28 10.57 -2.98
N MET A 184 14.36 10.56 -2.00
CA MET A 184 14.66 9.99 -0.68
C MET A 184 14.99 8.51 -0.79
N ASP A 185 16.04 8.07 -0.11
CA ASP A 185 16.37 6.65 0.01
C ASP A 185 15.41 6.02 1.01
N LEU A 186 14.27 5.50 0.56
CA LEU A 186 13.25 4.97 1.47
C LEU A 186 13.72 3.76 2.28
N GLY A 187 14.76 3.03 1.84
CA GLY A 187 15.38 2.02 2.71
C GLY A 187 15.96 2.63 3.99
N LYS A 188 16.60 3.79 3.89
CA LYS A 188 17.21 4.45 5.07
C LYS A 188 16.29 5.46 5.74
N GLN A 189 15.38 6.06 4.98
CA GLN A 189 14.58 7.21 5.40
C GLN A 189 13.13 6.84 5.71
N TRP A 190 12.73 5.56 5.62
CA TRP A 190 11.37 5.11 5.91
C TRP A 190 10.84 5.65 7.25
N MET A 191 11.65 5.60 8.32
CA MET A 191 11.19 6.05 9.64
C MET A 191 10.85 7.56 9.69
N GLN A 192 11.41 8.38 8.79
CA GLN A 192 11.02 9.79 8.68
C GLN A 192 9.62 9.92 8.07
N VAL A 193 9.34 9.13 7.03
CA VAL A 193 8.03 9.07 6.39
C VAL A 193 6.99 8.45 7.33
N ARG A 194 7.32 7.35 7.99
CA ARG A 194 6.46 6.68 8.98
C ARG A 194 6.00 7.65 10.07
N LYS A 195 6.89 8.49 10.60
CA LYS A 195 6.55 9.51 11.61
C LYS A 195 5.54 10.56 11.14
N LEU A 196 5.45 10.81 9.84
CA LEU A 196 4.44 11.71 9.27
C LEU A 196 3.09 11.00 9.17
N ILE A 197 3.11 9.71 8.80
CA ILE A 197 1.92 8.86 8.72
C ILE A 197 1.36 8.52 10.11
N SER A 198 2.22 8.30 11.11
CA SER A 198 1.83 7.89 12.48
C SER A 198 0.98 8.91 13.21
N LYS A 199 1.15 10.19 12.90
CA LYS A 199 0.30 11.27 13.43
C LYS A 199 -1.17 11.12 13.04
N LEU A 200 -1.46 10.32 12.02
CA LEU A 200 -2.79 10.14 11.45
C LEU A 200 -3.28 8.69 11.60
N HIS A 201 -2.45 7.68 11.25
CA HIS A 201 -2.93 6.30 11.01
C HIS A 201 -1.99 5.15 11.42
N LEU A 202 -0.79 5.38 12.00
CA LEU A 202 0.14 4.30 12.42
C LEU A 202 0.62 4.50 13.87
N GLN A 203 -0.14 4.01 14.86
CA GLN A 203 0.13 4.31 16.28
C GLN A 203 0.80 3.18 17.09
N TYR A 204 1.41 2.22 16.41
CA TYR A 204 2.26 1.20 17.04
C TYR A 204 3.75 1.53 16.90
#